data_AF-A0A7R9D377-F1
#
_entry.id   AF-A0A7R9D377-F1
#
_cell.length_a   1.000
_cell.length_b   1.000
_cell.length_c   1.000
_cell.angle_alpha   90.00
_cell.angle_beta   90.00
_cell.angle_gamma   90.00
#
_symmetry.space_group_name_H-M   'P 1'
#
loop_
_entity.id
_entity.type
_entity.pdbx_description
1 polymer ?
#
loop_
_entity_poly.entity_id
_entity_poly.type
_entity_poly.pdbx_seq_one_letter_code
_entity_poly.pdbx_strand_id
1 'polypeptide(L)'
;RVETLNNVGVKSACCGTQLTVFLTQDGRVLTCGQDRLLAQPESRPRGQNKPQQVMALSQHFVEDIAMGAEHVLCLTSTGDVLGWGLNSDGQLGLGHTSVVREPQLITTLTGKGAKQIATGRTHSAAWTSPPVPKRLPGVSSTMRVGLPLHIPSQYGHLQGLNILAIQARLKLLYKFSDTLYLSWRLLPLSPQCEWMTPILRVFTSSQLRPLLAPRVYTLPLVRSIGRTMVQGRNYGPQVTVRRLAMRGRRCKPIFVQVARQVIKMKPAELRLPSRAWKVKLVGEGADDAGGVFDDTVTEMCQELIVGTVPLLVRTPNAVNDTGYSRDRYLLNPNLSSPQHISWFKFLGVLFGVAVRTKKPLAVPLAPLVWKLLVGEPVSVDDLEDSDSLYIQSLRGISDIHLSGVTQDNFHEVIPLECFEGTSCSGRVVPIVPGGRSLPLTFNNRMLYVEQAIRFRLHEMDLQVAAVREGMSWIIPVPLLCLVTSQHLEQLVCGLPHISIQLLKRVVRYRELDESHTLVQWLWDTLEGFSNAERVLFMRFVSGRSRLPANLADLSQRFQVMKVDRAMDGLPTAQTCFFQLRLPPYSSQEVMAERLRYAINNCRSIDMDNYMLARNTDLGQASDDEY
;
A
#
# COMPACT_ATOMS: atom_id res chain seq x y z
N ARG A 1 24.03 27.94 -14.23
CA ARG A 1 22.82 28.54 -14.85
C ARG A 1 23.14 28.76 -16.33
N VAL A 2 22.38 28.19 -17.27
CA VAL A 2 22.58 28.47 -18.70
C VAL A 2 21.87 29.79 -19.00
N GLU A 3 22.62 30.90 -18.99
CA GLU A 3 22.05 32.27 -19.03
C GLU A 3 21.13 32.52 -20.22
N THR A 4 21.43 31.91 -21.37
CA THR A 4 20.65 32.01 -22.61
C THR A 4 19.28 31.34 -22.56
N LEU A 5 19.03 30.46 -21.58
CA LEU A 5 17.74 29.76 -21.41
C LEU A 5 16.89 30.35 -20.27
N ASN A 6 17.34 31.45 -19.65
CA ASN A 6 16.54 32.17 -18.66
C ASN A 6 15.24 32.66 -19.29
N ASN A 7 14.12 32.40 -18.63
CA ASN A 7 12.76 32.78 -19.06
C ASN A 7 12.29 32.16 -20.40
N VAL A 8 13.02 31.19 -20.96
CA VAL A 8 12.62 30.50 -22.21
C VAL A 8 11.57 29.39 -21.94
N GLY A 9 11.41 28.97 -20.69
CA GLY A 9 10.40 27.97 -20.31
C GLY A 9 10.73 26.58 -20.84
N VAL A 10 11.93 26.05 -20.55
CA VAL A 10 12.33 24.70 -20.98
C VAL A 10 11.45 23.65 -20.30
N LYS A 11 10.81 22.81 -21.11
CA LYS A 11 9.97 21.67 -20.72
C LYS A 11 10.79 20.41 -20.50
N SER A 12 11.73 20.10 -21.39
CA SER A 12 12.63 18.94 -21.28
C SER A 12 13.96 19.19 -21.99
N ALA A 13 14.97 18.40 -21.65
CA ALA A 13 16.28 18.42 -22.28
C ALA A 13 16.81 16.99 -22.44
N CYS A 14 17.47 16.71 -23.56
CA CYS A 14 18.09 15.42 -23.88
C CYS A 14 19.55 15.64 -24.30
N CYS A 15 20.44 14.73 -23.91
CA CYS A 15 21.88 14.82 -24.18
C CYS A 15 22.35 13.55 -24.90
N GLY A 16 23.08 13.72 -25.99
CA GLY A 16 23.82 12.67 -26.68
C GLY A 16 25.33 12.86 -26.53
N THR A 17 26.12 12.27 -27.43
CA THR A 17 27.59 12.25 -27.32
C THR A 17 28.19 13.65 -27.40
N GLN A 18 27.71 14.48 -28.34
CA GLN A 18 28.24 15.83 -28.60
C GLN A 18 27.15 16.88 -28.87
N LEU A 19 25.89 16.54 -28.62
CA LEU A 19 24.71 17.38 -28.90
C LEU A 19 23.77 17.36 -27.70
N THR A 20 23.15 18.50 -27.42
CA THR A 20 22.08 18.67 -26.43
C THR A 20 20.89 19.32 -27.10
N VAL A 21 19.71 18.75 -26.88
CA VAL A 21 18.43 19.22 -27.43
C VAL A 21 17.55 19.66 -26.28
N PHE A 22 16.93 20.84 -26.40
CA PHE A 22 15.98 21.38 -25.44
C PHE A 22 14.62 21.54 -26.11
N LEU A 23 13.57 21.15 -25.41
CA LEU A 23 12.18 21.41 -25.78
C LEU A 23 11.62 22.47 -24.85
N THR A 24 10.97 23.49 -25.39
CA THR A 24 10.31 24.56 -24.63
C THR A 24 8.82 24.26 -24.41
N GLN A 25 8.19 24.96 -23.46
CA GLN A 25 6.76 24.83 -23.17
C GLN A 25 5.87 25.29 -24.33
N ASP A 26 6.37 26.19 -25.18
CA ASP A 26 5.71 26.66 -26.40
C ASP A 26 6.04 25.80 -27.64
N GLY A 27 6.65 24.63 -27.46
CA GLY A 27 6.83 23.62 -28.51
C GLY A 27 8.01 23.87 -29.46
N ARG A 28 8.93 24.78 -29.11
CA ARG A 28 10.16 25.03 -29.88
C ARG A 28 11.28 24.08 -29.47
N VAL A 29 12.11 23.72 -30.43
CA VAL A 29 13.28 22.86 -30.23
C VAL A 29 14.55 23.70 -30.40
N LEU A 30 15.42 23.66 -29.39
CA LEU A 30 16.72 24.32 -29.40
C LEU A 30 17.84 23.27 -29.34
N THR A 31 18.94 23.48 -30.07
CA THR A 31 20.11 22.59 -30.08
C THR A 31 21.39 23.35 -29.74
N CYS A 32 22.33 22.69 -29.06
CA CYS A 32 23.72 23.15 -28.93
C CYS A 32 24.68 21.97 -28.79
N GLY A 33 25.95 22.16 -29.13
CA GLY A 33 26.95 21.10 -29.11
C GLY A 33 28.03 21.28 -30.16
N GLN A 34 29.02 20.37 -30.16
CA GLN A 34 30.14 20.38 -31.10
C GLN A 34 29.86 19.62 -32.42
N ASP A 35 28.72 18.95 -32.50
CA ASP A 35 28.33 18.14 -33.65
C ASP A 35 27.94 19.01 -34.87
N ARG A 36 28.17 18.50 -36.08
CA ARG A 36 27.70 19.11 -37.35
C ARG A 36 26.24 18.77 -37.66
N LEU A 37 25.60 17.94 -36.84
CA LEU A 37 24.22 17.43 -37.00
C LEU A 37 23.18 18.19 -36.16
N LEU A 38 23.37 19.50 -35.95
CA LEU A 38 22.49 20.34 -35.12
C LEU A 38 21.13 20.70 -35.76
N ALA A 39 20.84 20.22 -36.97
CA ALA A 39 19.70 20.68 -37.77
C ALA A 39 19.73 22.19 -38.07
N GLN A 40 20.90 22.69 -38.49
CA GLN A 40 21.15 24.10 -38.82
C GLN A 40 21.77 24.26 -40.22
N PRO A 41 21.46 25.34 -40.97
CA PRO A 41 22.02 25.57 -42.31
C PRO A 41 23.53 25.91 -42.27
N GLU A 42 24.28 25.47 -43.30
CA GLU A 42 25.76 25.46 -43.36
C GLU A 42 26.48 26.82 -43.33
N SER A 43 25.77 27.96 -43.29
CA SER A 43 26.41 29.29 -43.28
C SER A 43 26.22 30.04 -41.95
N ARG A 44 27.20 29.90 -41.03
CA ARG A 44 27.69 30.98 -40.14
C ARG A 44 28.80 30.51 -39.16
N PRO A 45 29.73 31.41 -38.77
CA PRO A 45 30.90 31.07 -37.97
C PRO A 45 30.65 31.13 -36.44
N ARG A 46 31.38 30.28 -35.71
CA ARG A 46 31.71 30.31 -34.25
C ARG A 46 30.63 30.85 -33.30
N GLY A 47 29.79 29.94 -32.81
CA GLY A 47 28.87 30.14 -31.68
C GLY A 47 28.27 28.84 -31.12
N GLN A 48 28.92 27.69 -31.34
CA GLN A 48 28.37 26.32 -31.19
C GLN A 48 28.02 25.88 -29.75
N ASN A 49 28.30 26.69 -28.73
CA ASN A 49 28.07 26.33 -27.33
C ASN A 49 26.83 27.01 -26.70
N LYS A 50 26.01 27.72 -27.49
CA LYS A 50 24.76 28.34 -27.01
C LYS A 50 23.55 27.66 -27.67
N PRO A 51 22.48 27.34 -26.91
CA PRO A 51 21.22 26.83 -27.44
C PRO A 51 20.64 27.73 -28.53
N GLN A 52 20.34 27.16 -29.70
CA GLN A 52 19.77 27.87 -30.85
C GLN A 52 18.57 27.12 -31.42
N GLN A 53 17.58 27.84 -31.93
CA GLN A 53 16.33 27.24 -32.38
C GLN A 53 16.52 26.52 -33.73
N VAL A 54 15.98 25.31 -33.83
CA VAL A 54 15.92 24.56 -35.08
C VAL A 54 14.80 25.13 -35.95
N MET A 55 15.15 25.99 -36.89
CA MET A 55 14.17 26.71 -37.72
C MET A 55 13.34 25.79 -38.62
N ALA A 56 13.88 24.64 -39.04
CA ALA A 56 13.13 23.63 -39.79
C ALA A 56 11.89 23.10 -39.04
N LEU A 57 11.87 23.21 -37.70
CA LEU A 57 10.74 22.80 -36.86
C LEU A 57 9.81 23.96 -36.50
N SER A 58 10.03 25.19 -36.98
CA SER A 58 9.26 26.36 -36.56
C SER A 58 7.77 26.31 -36.92
N GLN A 59 7.41 25.49 -37.90
CA GLN A 59 6.02 25.28 -38.33
C GLN A 59 5.31 24.15 -37.55
N HIS A 60 6.03 23.45 -36.68
CA HIS A 60 5.50 22.32 -35.92
C HIS A 60 5.47 22.65 -34.43
N PHE A 61 4.38 22.31 -33.75
CA PHE A 61 4.36 22.32 -32.29
C PHE A 61 4.90 20.98 -31.78
N VAL A 62 6.11 20.97 -31.24
CA VAL A 62 6.74 19.74 -30.74
C VAL A 62 6.25 19.44 -29.33
N GLU A 63 5.71 18.23 -29.12
CA GLU A 63 5.22 17.78 -27.83
C GLU A 63 6.28 16.99 -27.05
N ASP A 64 7.12 16.23 -27.75
CA ASP A 64 8.14 15.39 -27.14
C ASP A 64 9.41 15.30 -28.00
N ILE A 65 10.55 15.06 -27.36
CA ILE A 65 11.86 14.88 -27.99
C ILE A 65 12.54 13.64 -27.41
N ALA A 66 13.25 12.88 -28.25
CA ALA A 66 14.06 11.75 -27.83
C ALA A 66 15.41 11.80 -28.54
N MET A 67 16.49 11.46 -27.83
CA MET A 67 17.85 11.58 -28.36
C MET A 67 18.68 10.32 -28.08
N GLY A 68 19.21 9.72 -29.14
CA GLY A 68 20.20 8.64 -29.07
C GLY A 68 21.63 9.17 -28.99
N ALA A 69 22.62 8.38 -29.39
CA ALA A 69 24.02 8.81 -29.34
C ALA A 69 24.27 10.06 -30.21
N GLU A 70 23.81 10.02 -31.46
CA GLU A 70 24.03 11.07 -32.48
C GLU A 70 22.80 11.27 -33.39
N HIS A 71 21.61 10.89 -32.93
CA HIS A 71 20.36 11.09 -33.66
C HIS A 71 19.24 11.57 -32.73
N VAL A 72 18.29 12.29 -33.30
CA VAL A 72 17.19 12.93 -32.58
C VAL A 72 15.88 12.56 -33.27
N LEU A 73 14.86 12.29 -32.46
CA LEU A 73 13.46 12.21 -32.88
C LEU A 73 12.67 13.31 -32.19
N CYS A 74 11.68 13.87 -32.90
CA CYS A 74 10.69 14.76 -32.32
C CYS A 74 9.27 14.30 -32.71
N LEU A 75 8.36 14.38 -31.74
CA LEU A 75 6.94 14.09 -31.89
C LEU A 75 6.16 15.40 -31.89
N THR A 76 5.40 15.65 -32.94
CA THR A 76 4.55 16.85 -33.06
C THR A 76 3.19 16.64 -32.42
N SER A 77 2.45 17.72 -32.16
CA SER A 77 1.06 17.67 -31.69
C SER A 77 0.08 17.05 -32.68
N THR A 78 0.43 17.02 -33.97
CA THR A 78 -0.31 16.30 -35.02
C THR A 78 -0.07 14.79 -34.97
N GLY A 79 0.89 14.32 -34.16
CA GLY A 79 1.27 12.91 -34.06
C GLY A 79 2.27 12.47 -35.13
N ASP A 80 2.91 13.41 -35.82
CA ASP A 80 3.98 13.15 -36.79
C ASP A 80 5.32 12.99 -36.07
N VAL A 81 6.16 12.10 -36.60
CA VAL A 81 7.50 11.87 -36.07
C VAL A 81 8.51 12.31 -37.12
N LEU A 82 9.37 13.25 -36.73
CA LEU A 82 10.51 13.67 -37.54
C LEU A 82 11.81 13.22 -36.88
N GLY A 83 12.83 12.95 -37.68
CA GLY A 83 14.13 12.54 -37.20
C GLY A 83 15.29 13.14 -38.00
N TRP A 84 16.42 13.34 -37.34
CA TRP A 84 17.67 13.75 -37.97
C TRP A 84 18.89 13.27 -37.18
N GLY A 85 20.05 13.34 -37.80
CA GLY A 85 21.34 12.93 -37.26
C GLY A 85 21.92 11.71 -37.95
N LEU A 86 22.76 10.97 -37.22
CA LEU A 86 23.39 9.75 -37.70
C LEU A 86 22.33 8.70 -38.03
N ASN A 87 22.50 8.05 -39.18
CA ASN A 87 21.56 7.06 -39.68
C ASN A 87 22.25 5.82 -40.29
N SER A 88 23.53 5.60 -39.98
CA SER A 88 24.34 4.49 -40.53
C SER A 88 23.75 3.11 -40.26
N ASP A 89 23.04 2.94 -39.15
CA ASP A 89 22.37 1.71 -38.72
C ASP A 89 20.88 1.70 -39.11
N GLY A 90 20.41 2.69 -39.88
CA GLY A 90 19.00 2.87 -40.20
C GLY A 90 18.15 3.33 -39.01
N GLN A 91 18.77 3.89 -37.97
CA GLN A 91 18.13 4.27 -36.71
C GLN A 91 17.00 5.31 -36.84
N LEU A 92 16.92 6.05 -37.95
CA LEU A 92 15.82 6.98 -38.23
C LEU A 92 14.61 6.31 -38.91
N GLY A 93 14.74 5.09 -39.43
CA GLY A 93 13.63 4.36 -40.06
C GLY A 93 13.13 4.97 -41.38
N LEU A 94 13.99 5.73 -42.09
CA LEU A 94 13.66 6.44 -43.33
C LEU A 94 13.77 5.57 -44.61
N GLY A 95 14.11 4.29 -44.47
CA GLY A 95 14.29 3.37 -45.60
C GLY A 95 15.66 3.46 -46.31
N HIS A 96 16.59 4.24 -45.76
CA HIS A 96 17.99 4.33 -46.18
C HIS A 96 18.90 4.52 -44.96
N THR A 97 20.22 4.42 -45.17
CA THR A 97 21.25 4.54 -44.11
C THR A 97 22.13 5.80 -44.21
N SER A 98 21.84 6.68 -45.17
CA SER A 98 22.52 7.97 -45.30
C SER A 98 22.21 8.91 -44.12
N VAL A 99 23.22 9.64 -43.66
CA VAL A 99 23.12 10.66 -42.60
C VAL A 99 22.12 11.75 -43.00
N VAL A 100 21.31 12.18 -42.03
CA VAL A 100 20.27 13.19 -42.24
C VAL A 100 20.61 14.44 -41.45
N ARG A 101 20.77 15.57 -42.14
CA ARG A 101 21.24 16.81 -41.48
C ARG A 101 20.12 17.70 -40.99
N GLU A 102 18.92 17.57 -41.54
CA GLU A 102 17.75 18.37 -41.17
C GLU A 102 16.58 17.46 -40.76
N PRO A 103 15.65 17.93 -39.90
CA PRO A 103 14.52 17.13 -39.45
C PRO A 103 13.69 16.65 -40.62
N GLN A 104 13.67 15.33 -40.83
CA GLN A 104 12.95 14.69 -41.93
C GLN A 104 11.76 13.91 -41.39
N LEU A 105 10.62 14.05 -42.05
CA LEU A 105 9.41 13.31 -41.71
C LEU A 105 9.58 11.81 -41.98
N ILE A 106 9.31 10.99 -40.97
CA ILE A 106 9.28 9.53 -41.10
C ILE A 106 7.91 9.13 -41.65
N THR A 107 7.78 9.14 -42.98
CA THR A 107 6.51 8.93 -43.70
C THR A 107 5.81 7.61 -43.37
N THR A 108 6.58 6.58 -43.01
CA THR A 108 6.05 5.28 -42.60
C THR A 108 5.24 5.33 -41.30
N LEU A 109 5.36 6.40 -40.51
CA LEU A 109 4.62 6.63 -39.26
C LEU A 109 3.47 7.65 -39.42
N THR A 110 3.41 8.38 -40.53
CA THR A 110 2.34 9.35 -40.80
C THR A 110 0.97 8.68 -40.77
N GLY A 111 0.01 9.31 -40.10
CA GLY A 111 -1.36 8.81 -39.96
C GLY A 111 -1.52 7.62 -38.99
N LYS A 112 -0.44 7.10 -38.40
CA LYS A 112 -0.51 6.01 -37.41
C LYS A 112 -0.76 6.47 -35.97
N GLY A 113 -0.76 7.79 -35.72
CA GLY A 113 -1.08 8.36 -34.42
C GLY A 113 -0.04 8.05 -33.35
N ALA A 114 1.22 8.42 -33.61
CA ALA A 114 2.29 8.27 -32.63
C ALA A 114 1.97 9.04 -31.33
N LYS A 115 2.28 8.44 -30.18
CA LYS A 115 2.02 8.99 -28.85
C LYS A 115 3.25 9.11 -27.98
N GLN A 116 4.28 8.32 -28.28
CA GLN A 116 5.53 8.36 -27.55
C GLN A 116 6.65 7.97 -28.49
N ILE A 117 7.80 8.59 -28.27
CA ILE A 117 9.05 8.30 -28.98
C ILE A 117 10.12 7.97 -27.95
N ALA A 118 11.02 7.05 -28.30
CA ALA A 118 12.16 6.68 -27.48
C ALA A 118 13.33 6.31 -28.37
N THR A 119 14.54 6.54 -27.88
CA THR A 119 15.77 6.26 -28.61
C THR A 119 16.75 5.54 -27.68
N GLY A 120 17.41 4.52 -28.23
CA GLY A 120 18.59 3.90 -27.64
C GLY A 120 19.86 4.47 -28.27
N ARG A 121 21.01 3.81 -28.05
CA ARG A 121 22.30 4.27 -28.59
C ARG A 121 22.26 4.39 -30.13
N THR A 122 21.77 3.34 -30.80
CA THR A 122 21.77 3.18 -32.28
C THR A 122 20.43 2.68 -32.82
N HIS A 123 19.34 2.86 -32.07
CA HIS A 123 18.00 2.45 -32.52
C HIS A 123 16.93 3.40 -31.98
N SER A 124 15.79 3.39 -32.65
CA SER A 124 14.62 4.20 -32.31
C SER A 124 13.37 3.35 -32.15
N ALA A 125 12.44 3.83 -31.33
CA ALA A 125 11.11 3.28 -31.18
C ALA A 125 10.08 4.40 -31.20
N ALA A 126 8.96 4.16 -31.87
CA ALA A 126 7.77 4.99 -31.80
C ALA A 126 6.58 4.12 -31.41
N TRP A 127 5.85 4.54 -30.38
CA TRP A 127 4.63 3.86 -29.92
C TRP A 127 3.41 4.55 -30.53
N THR A 128 2.58 3.77 -31.21
CA THR A 128 1.31 4.23 -31.76
C THR A 128 0.16 3.61 -30.98
N SER A 129 -0.94 4.34 -30.90
CA SER A 129 -2.21 3.81 -30.41
C SER A 129 -3.34 4.38 -31.24
N PRO A 130 -4.42 3.62 -31.51
CA PRO A 130 -5.60 4.17 -32.16
C PRO A 130 -6.03 5.47 -31.46
N PRO A 131 -6.39 6.53 -32.21
CA PRO A 131 -6.74 7.81 -31.61
C PRO A 131 -7.86 7.60 -30.59
N VAL A 132 -7.58 8.00 -29.35
CA VAL A 132 -8.56 8.05 -28.26
C VAL A 132 -9.64 9.05 -28.68
N PRO A 133 -10.90 8.66 -29.02
CA PRO A 133 -11.95 9.65 -29.23
C PRO A 133 -12.03 10.57 -28.01
N LYS A 134 -12.02 11.89 -28.27
CA LYS A 134 -12.11 12.92 -27.23
C LYS A 134 -13.37 12.66 -26.41
N ARG A 135 -13.22 12.48 -25.10
CA ARG A 135 -14.38 12.32 -24.19
C ARG A 135 -15.08 13.67 -24.09
N LEU A 136 -16.27 13.76 -24.68
CA LEU A 136 -17.18 14.88 -24.45
C LEU A 136 -17.91 14.67 -23.11
N PRO A 137 -17.95 15.67 -22.22
CA PRO A 137 -18.77 15.61 -21.00
C PRO A 137 -20.22 15.30 -21.36
N GLY A 138 -20.83 14.31 -20.69
CA GLY A 138 -22.23 13.94 -20.90
C GLY A 138 -22.51 12.90 -22.00
N VAL A 139 -21.51 12.52 -22.81
CA VAL A 139 -21.68 11.48 -23.85
C VAL A 139 -21.12 10.14 -23.38
N SER A 140 -21.98 9.13 -23.30
CA SER A 140 -21.61 7.76 -22.92
C SER A 140 -20.75 7.10 -24.01
N SER A 141 -19.42 7.07 -23.84
CA SER A 141 -18.55 6.28 -24.73
C SER A 141 -18.60 4.79 -24.37
N THR A 142 -18.86 3.93 -25.36
CA THR A 142 -18.83 2.46 -25.23
C THR A 142 -17.42 1.93 -24.92
N MET A 143 -17.34 0.79 -24.21
CA MET A 143 -16.10 0.17 -23.72
C MET A 143 -15.01 0.01 -24.80
N ARG A 144 -13.75 0.31 -24.41
CA ARG A 144 -12.54 0.08 -25.23
C ARG A 144 -11.80 -1.23 -24.91
N VAL A 145 -12.24 -1.96 -23.89
CA VAL A 145 -11.79 -3.34 -23.68
C VAL A 145 -12.73 -4.19 -24.53
N GLY A 146 -12.17 -4.91 -25.51
CA GLY A 146 -12.95 -5.85 -26.31
C GLY A 146 -13.71 -6.82 -25.40
N LEU A 147 -14.92 -7.19 -25.79
CA LEU A 147 -15.65 -8.22 -25.06
C LEU A 147 -14.93 -9.55 -25.23
N PRO A 148 -14.74 -10.34 -24.16
CA PRO A 148 -14.10 -11.64 -24.28
C PRO A 148 -14.93 -12.52 -25.23
N LEU A 149 -14.29 -13.09 -26.24
CA LEU A 149 -14.92 -14.03 -27.18
C LEU A 149 -15.15 -15.40 -26.55
N HIS A 150 -14.34 -15.75 -25.55
CA HIS A 150 -14.43 -16.98 -24.75
C HIS A 150 -14.13 -16.66 -23.29
N ILE A 151 -14.60 -17.53 -22.39
CA ILE A 151 -14.34 -17.41 -20.95
C ILE A 151 -12.88 -17.77 -20.69
N PRO A 152 -12.05 -16.84 -20.15
CA PRO A 152 -10.66 -17.14 -19.85
C PRO A 152 -10.53 -18.32 -18.88
N SER A 153 -9.53 -19.18 -19.09
CA SER A 153 -9.30 -20.41 -18.31
C SER A 153 -9.20 -20.17 -16.80
N GLN A 154 -8.68 -19.01 -16.40
CA GLN A 154 -8.59 -18.58 -15.00
C GLN A 154 -9.95 -18.40 -14.29
N TYR A 155 -11.06 -18.32 -15.02
CA TYR A 155 -12.41 -18.20 -14.45
C TYR A 155 -13.18 -19.52 -14.55
N GLY A 156 -12.63 -20.57 -13.91
CA GLY A 156 -13.19 -21.93 -13.93
C GLY A 156 -14.67 -22.00 -13.55
N HIS A 157 -15.10 -21.22 -12.55
CA HIS A 157 -16.49 -21.18 -12.08
C HIS A 157 -17.48 -20.57 -13.09
N LEU A 158 -17.00 -19.90 -14.13
CA LEU A 158 -17.83 -19.39 -15.21
C LEU A 158 -17.86 -20.34 -16.41
N GLN A 159 -16.96 -21.34 -16.47
CA GLN A 159 -16.89 -22.28 -17.58
C GLN A 159 -18.22 -23.04 -17.72
N GLY A 160 -18.70 -23.19 -18.95
CA GLY A 160 -20.00 -23.79 -19.26
C GLY A 160 -21.19 -22.82 -19.28
N LEU A 161 -21.02 -21.57 -18.84
CA LEU A 161 -22.06 -20.54 -18.97
C LEU A 161 -22.04 -19.88 -20.36
N ASN A 162 -23.20 -19.38 -20.81
CA ASN A 162 -23.32 -18.72 -22.11
C ASN A 162 -22.49 -17.42 -22.15
N ILE A 163 -21.55 -17.35 -23.09
CA ILE A 163 -20.64 -16.19 -23.25
C ILE A 163 -21.40 -14.88 -23.52
N LEU A 164 -22.50 -14.91 -24.28
CA LEU A 164 -23.30 -13.70 -24.56
C LEU A 164 -23.95 -13.15 -23.29
N ALA A 165 -24.41 -14.03 -22.39
CA ALA A 165 -24.97 -13.63 -21.10
C ALA A 165 -23.90 -13.01 -20.19
N ILE A 166 -22.68 -13.58 -20.17
CA ILE A 166 -21.54 -13.02 -19.45
C ILE A 166 -21.16 -11.65 -20.00
N GLN A 167 -21.07 -11.51 -21.32
CA GLN A 167 -20.78 -10.23 -21.97
C GLN A 167 -21.83 -9.16 -21.64
N ALA A 168 -23.11 -9.52 -21.62
CA ALA A 168 -24.19 -8.61 -21.23
C ALA A 168 -24.05 -8.16 -19.76
N ARG A 169 -23.80 -9.10 -18.85
CA ARG A 169 -23.57 -8.79 -17.42
C ARG A 169 -22.34 -7.92 -17.22
N LEU A 170 -21.25 -8.20 -17.95
CA LEU A 170 -20.03 -7.40 -17.94
C LEU A 170 -20.30 -5.96 -18.39
N LYS A 171 -21.01 -5.76 -19.51
CA LYS A 171 -21.42 -4.44 -20.00
C LYS A 171 -22.22 -3.67 -18.96
N LEU A 172 -23.19 -4.32 -18.32
CA LEU A 172 -24.03 -3.69 -17.30
C LEU A 172 -23.20 -3.25 -16.09
N LEU A 173 -22.39 -4.15 -15.53
CA LEU A 173 -21.55 -3.85 -14.36
C LEU A 173 -20.53 -2.74 -14.65
N TYR A 174 -19.93 -2.73 -15.84
CA TYR A 174 -19.04 -1.66 -16.27
C TYR A 174 -19.77 -0.33 -16.42
N LYS A 175 -20.91 -0.30 -17.11
CA LYS A 175 -21.70 0.93 -17.30
C LYS A 175 -22.18 1.49 -15.96
N PHE A 176 -22.67 0.64 -15.08
CA PHE A 176 -23.04 1.02 -13.71
C PHE A 176 -21.85 1.61 -12.96
N SER A 177 -20.69 0.94 -13.00
CA SER A 177 -19.46 1.41 -12.37
C SER A 177 -18.96 2.73 -12.95
N ASP A 178 -19.10 2.97 -14.26
CA ASP A 178 -18.75 4.24 -14.90
C ASP A 178 -19.64 5.37 -14.39
N THR A 179 -20.95 5.16 -14.37
CA THR A 179 -21.91 6.15 -13.87
C THR A 179 -21.65 6.47 -12.40
N LEU A 180 -21.44 5.46 -11.56
CA LEU A 180 -21.14 5.66 -10.14
C LEU A 180 -19.85 6.46 -9.95
N TYR A 181 -18.81 6.13 -10.73
CA TYR A 181 -17.56 6.86 -10.70
C TYR A 181 -17.65 8.30 -11.24
N LEU A 182 -18.57 8.62 -12.16
CA LEU A 182 -18.79 10.00 -12.58
C LEU A 182 -19.50 10.81 -11.49
N SER A 183 -20.36 10.16 -10.70
CA SER A 183 -21.24 10.81 -9.73
C SER A 183 -20.80 10.64 -8.26
N TRP A 184 -19.65 10.02 -7.97
CA TRP A 184 -19.27 9.64 -6.59
C TRP A 184 -19.25 10.79 -5.58
N ARG A 185 -19.00 12.02 -6.03
CA ARG A 185 -18.99 13.22 -5.16
C ARG A 185 -20.38 13.64 -4.71
N LEU A 186 -21.41 13.19 -5.41
CA LEU A 186 -22.82 13.45 -5.11
C LEU A 186 -23.43 12.33 -4.25
N LEU A 187 -22.66 11.26 -3.98
CA LEU A 187 -23.14 10.15 -3.18
C LEU A 187 -23.02 10.48 -1.69
N PRO A 188 -24.05 10.16 -0.88
CA PRO A 188 -23.97 10.26 0.56
C PRO A 188 -23.18 9.07 1.09
N LEU A 189 -21.86 9.22 1.16
CA LEU A 189 -20.94 8.15 1.57
C LEU A 189 -20.78 8.05 3.10
N SER A 190 -21.64 8.74 3.85
CA SER A 190 -21.71 8.65 5.31
C SER A 190 -22.93 7.81 5.72
N PRO A 191 -22.75 6.70 6.46
CA PRO A 191 -23.86 5.83 6.87
C PRO A 191 -24.84 6.50 7.86
N GLN A 192 -24.48 7.66 8.43
CA GLN A 192 -25.26 8.40 9.43
C GLN A 192 -26.04 9.58 8.81
N CYS A 193 -26.15 9.67 7.48
CA CYS A 193 -26.93 10.73 6.84
C CYS A 193 -28.43 10.48 7.04
N GLU A 194 -29.04 11.15 8.03
CA GLU A 194 -30.47 11.01 8.36
C GLU A 194 -31.41 11.39 7.20
N TRP A 195 -30.98 12.27 6.29
CA TRP A 195 -31.74 12.70 5.11
C TRP A 195 -31.61 11.76 3.89
N MET A 196 -30.93 10.62 4.00
CA MET A 196 -30.79 9.67 2.90
C MET A 196 -32.12 8.98 2.57
N THR A 197 -32.58 9.19 1.34
CA THR A 197 -33.69 8.42 0.77
C THR A 197 -33.32 6.92 0.71
N PRO A 198 -34.31 6.00 0.74
CA PRO A 198 -34.07 4.56 0.64
C PRO A 198 -33.23 4.15 -0.58
N ILE A 199 -33.37 4.87 -1.70
CA ILE A 199 -32.62 4.64 -2.93
C ILE A 199 -31.12 4.93 -2.73
N LEU A 200 -30.78 5.98 -1.98
CA LEU A 200 -29.39 6.35 -1.75
C LEU A 200 -28.69 5.40 -0.77
N ARG A 201 -29.44 4.73 0.13
CA ARG A 201 -28.90 3.68 1.02
C ARG A 201 -28.34 2.48 0.27
N VAL A 202 -28.80 2.24 -0.95
CA VAL A 202 -28.26 1.16 -1.81
C VAL A 202 -26.78 1.39 -2.13
N PHE A 203 -26.34 2.64 -2.29
CA PHE A 203 -24.93 2.95 -2.59
C PHE A 203 -23.99 2.73 -1.41
N THR A 204 -24.51 2.75 -0.19
CA THR A 204 -23.77 2.39 1.03
C THR A 204 -23.93 0.92 1.41
N SER A 205 -24.76 0.16 0.68
CA SER A 205 -25.01 -1.26 0.93
C SER A 205 -23.75 -2.10 0.70
N SER A 206 -23.49 -3.02 1.62
CA SER A 206 -22.39 -3.98 1.52
C SER A 206 -22.51 -4.89 0.30
N GLN A 207 -23.73 -5.25 -0.12
CA GLN A 207 -23.98 -6.15 -1.26
C GLN A 207 -23.48 -5.60 -2.59
N LEU A 208 -23.41 -4.27 -2.72
CA LEU A 208 -22.96 -3.64 -3.95
C LEU A 208 -21.43 -3.69 -4.09
N ARG A 209 -20.68 -3.66 -2.98
CA ARG A 209 -19.22 -3.47 -2.96
C ARG A 209 -18.47 -4.53 -3.79
N PRO A 210 -18.78 -5.84 -3.72
CA PRO A 210 -18.11 -6.86 -4.53
C PRO A 210 -18.39 -6.74 -6.04
N LEU A 211 -19.47 -6.05 -6.42
CA LEU A 211 -19.89 -5.85 -7.81
C LEU A 211 -19.28 -4.60 -8.44
N LEU A 212 -18.69 -3.71 -7.63
CA LEU A 212 -18.08 -2.47 -8.11
C LEU A 212 -16.73 -2.77 -8.77
N ALA A 213 -16.51 -2.21 -9.96
CA ALA A 213 -15.20 -2.27 -10.60
C ALA A 213 -14.14 -1.56 -9.73
N PRO A 214 -12.88 -2.04 -9.68
CA PRO A 214 -11.83 -1.47 -8.84
C PRO A 214 -11.64 0.03 -8.95
N ARG A 215 -11.84 0.59 -10.15
CA ARG A 215 -11.78 2.02 -10.41
C ARG A 215 -12.74 2.87 -9.56
N VAL A 216 -13.85 2.29 -9.11
CA VAL A 216 -14.93 2.99 -8.39
C VAL A 216 -14.54 3.24 -6.93
N TYR A 217 -13.93 2.27 -6.27
CA TYR A 217 -13.49 2.42 -4.89
C TYR A 217 -12.03 2.87 -4.78
N THR A 218 -11.17 2.50 -5.73
CA THR A 218 -9.73 2.82 -5.70
C THR A 218 -9.46 4.26 -6.14
N LEU A 219 -10.01 4.72 -7.28
CA LEU A 219 -9.62 6.02 -7.83
C LEU A 219 -10.11 7.21 -6.98
N PRO A 220 -11.35 7.24 -6.46
CA PRO A 220 -11.77 8.31 -5.55
C PRO A 220 -10.89 8.36 -4.30
N LEU A 221 -10.55 7.20 -3.73
CA LEU A 221 -9.69 7.11 -2.55
C LEU A 221 -8.29 7.66 -2.85
N VAL A 222 -7.63 7.17 -3.91
CA VAL A 222 -6.30 7.63 -4.34
C VAL A 222 -6.30 9.13 -4.66
N ARG A 223 -7.31 9.63 -5.37
CA ARG A 223 -7.44 11.07 -5.70
C ARG A 223 -7.59 11.93 -4.45
N SER A 224 -8.39 11.48 -3.50
CA SER A 224 -8.66 12.20 -2.25
C SER A 224 -7.43 12.20 -1.34
N ILE A 225 -6.72 11.07 -1.25
CA ILE A 225 -5.43 10.96 -0.57
C ILE A 225 -4.40 11.89 -1.21
N GLY A 226 -4.28 11.88 -2.54
CA GLY A 226 -3.34 12.73 -3.28
C GLY A 226 -3.60 14.23 -3.10
N ARG A 227 -4.88 14.65 -3.11
CA ARG A 227 -5.26 16.06 -2.89
C ARG A 227 -4.98 16.57 -1.48
N THR A 228 -5.03 15.67 -0.50
CA THR A 228 -4.81 15.99 0.92
C THR A 228 -3.36 15.74 1.35
N MET A 229 -2.50 15.37 0.41
CA MET A 229 -1.08 15.08 0.66
C MET A 229 -0.28 16.37 0.74
N VAL A 230 0.50 16.51 1.82
CA VAL A 230 1.43 17.63 1.98
C VAL A 230 2.59 17.46 0.98
N GLN A 231 2.77 18.46 0.12
CA GLN A 231 3.85 18.50 -0.87
C GLN A 231 5.09 19.20 -0.28
N GLY A 232 6.29 18.86 -0.78
CA GLY A 232 7.53 19.56 -0.44
C GLY A 232 8.12 19.24 0.94
N ARG A 233 7.59 18.26 1.68
CA ARG A 233 8.17 17.74 2.93
C ARG A 233 8.48 16.26 2.83
N ASN A 234 9.64 15.85 3.34
CA ASN A 234 10.11 14.46 3.31
C ASN A 234 9.68 13.63 4.53
N TYR A 235 9.27 14.30 5.61
CA TYR A 235 8.82 13.71 6.87
C TYR A 235 7.89 14.69 7.62
N GLY A 236 7.02 14.16 8.46
CA GLY A 236 6.14 14.95 9.33
C GLY A 236 6.82 15.39 10.63
N PRO A 237 6.06 15.82 11.66
CA PRO A 237 6.64 16.28 12.92
C PRO A 237 7.56 15.24 13.58
N GLN A 238 8.52 15.68 14.38
CA GLN A 238 9.42 14.76 15.08
C GLN A 238 8.74 14.15 16.31
N VAL A 239 8.92 12.85 16.51
CA VAL A 239 8.50 12.07 17.68
C VAL A 239 9.73 11.49 18.35
N THR A 240 9.79 11.59 19.67
CA THR A 240 10.91 11.08 20.46
C THR A 240 10.53 9.73 21.07
N VAL A 241 11.38 8.72 20.90
CA VAL A 241 11.14 7.36 21.41
C VAL A 241 12.36 6.91 22.22
N ARG A 242 12.14 6.31 23.38
CA ARG A 242 13.20 5.73 24.22
C ARG A 242 12.98 4.23 24.38
N ARG A 243 13.93 3.42 23.90
CA ARG A 243 13.93 1.95 24.05
C ARG A 243 14.80 1.47 25.22
N LEU A 244 15.88 2.21 25.50
CA LEU A 244 16.83 1.88 26.56
C LEU A 244 16.40 2.46 27.92
N ALA A 245 16.39 1.59 28.93
CA ALA A 245 16.11 1.99 30.31
C ALA A 245 17.30 2.77 30.89
N MET A 246 17.01 3.87 31.61
CA MET A 246 17.98 4.56 32.46
C MET A 246 17.62 4.37 33.92
N ARG A 247 18.62 4.07 34.76
CA ARG A 247 18.49 3.97 36.24
C ARG A 247 17.36 3.05 36.72
N GLY A 248 17.20 1.86 36.11
CA GLY A 248 16.31 0.80 36.60
C GLY A 248 14.80 0.99 36.39
N ARG A 249 14.34 2.10 35.78
CA ARG A 249 12.93 2.26 35.40
C ARG A 249 12.66 1.63 34.03
N ARG A 250 11.66 0.75 33.93
CA ARG A 250 11.22 0.16 32.65
C ARG A 250 10.68 1.25 31.72
N CYS A 251 11.10 1.23 30.46
CA CYS A 251 10.55 2.11 29.43
C CYS A 251 9.07 1.78 29.18
N LYS A 252 8.26 2.82 28.95
CA LYS A 252 6.89 2.63 28.49
C LYS A 252 6.91 1.99 27.08
N PRO A 253 5.88 1.24 26.68
CA PRO A 253 5.79 0.69 25.33
C PRO A 253 5.89 1.81 24.28
N ILE A 254 6.56 1.54 23.15
CA ILE A 254 6.78 2.49 22.06
C ILE A 254 5.44 3.02 21.54
N PHE A 255 4.44 2.14 21.41
CA PHE A 255 3.09 2.53 21.01
C PHE A 255 2.54 3.64 21.89
N VAL A 256 2.68 3.51 23.21
CA VAL A 256 2.17 4.50 24.18
C VAL A 256 2.96 5.80 24.11
N GLN A 257 4.28 5.72 23.92
CA GLN A 257 5.16 6.90 23.76
C GLN A 257 4.79 7.71 22.51
N VAL A 258 4.59 7.03 21.37
CA VAL A 258 4.24 7.66 20.09
C VAL A 258 2.81 8.16 20.12
N ALA A 259 1.84 7.38 20.63
CA ALA A 259 0.45 7.79 20.76
C ALA A 259 0.29 9.12 21.52
N ARG A 260 0.99 9.28 22.65
CA ARG A 260 0.94 10.50 23.48
C ARG A 260 1.38 11.75 22.71
N GLN A 261 2.30 11.60 21.76
CA GLN A 261 2.82 12.71 20.95
C GLN A 261 1.97 12.96 19.71
N VAL A 262 1.64 11.91 18.95
CA VAL A 262 0.93 12.02 17.67
C VAL A 262 -0.51 12.52 17.83
N ILE A 263 -1.21 12.13 18.90
CA ILE A 263 -2.59 12.57 19.15
C ILE A 263 -2.69 14.09 19.36
N LYS A 264 -1.61 14.74 19.80
CA LYS A 264 -1.54 16.19 19.99
C LYS A 264 -1.18 16.95 18.71
N MET A 265 -0.76 16.25 17.66
CA MET A 265 -0.35 16.86 16.39
C MET A 265 -1.56 17.22 15.53
N LYS A 266 -1.39 18.21 14.65
CA LYS A 266 -2.43 18.56 13.67
C LYS A 266 -2.54 17.44 12.64
N PRO A 267 -3.74 16.87 12.39
CA PRO A 267 -3.93 15.80 11.40
C PRO A 267 -3.34 16.08 10.02
N ALA A 268 -3.42 17.33 9.55
CA ALA A 268 -2.88 17.74 8.25
C ALA A 268 -1.36 17.53 8.13
N GLU A 269 -0.62 17.67 9.23
CA GLU A 269 0.84 17.52 9.25
C GLU A 269 1.30 16.07 9.16
N LEU A 270 0.40 15.11 9.34
CA LEU A 270 0.68 13.67 9.26
C LEU A 270 0.41 13.10 7.86
N ARG A 271 -0.19 13.89 6.95
CA ARG A 271 -0.63 13.45 5.62
C ARG A 271 0.49 13.50 4.57
N LEU A 272 1.57 12.76 4.82
CA LEU A 272 2.73 12.69 3.94
C LEU A 272 2.76 11.42 3.06
N PRO A 273 3.54 11.43 1.96
CA PRO A 273 3.65 10.29 1.05
C PRO A 273 4.40 9.07 1.61
N SER A 274 5.33 9.27 2.56
CA SER A 274 6.26 8.21 2.99
C SER A 274 6.38 8.07 4.51
N ARG A 275 6.51 9.19 5.23
CA ARG A 275 6.70 9.22 6.68
C ARG A 275 5.78 10.24 7.31
N ALA A 276 4.80 9.75 8.07
CA ALA A 276 3.85 10.59 8.78
C ALA A 276 4.50 11.40 9.91
N TRP A 277 5.62 10.92 10.45
CA TRP A 277 6.46 11.61 11.43
C TRP A 277 7.92 11.17 11.28
N LYS A 278 8.86 11.94 11.85
CA LYS A 278 10.27 11.56 11.99
C LYS A 278 10.49 10.96 13.37
N VAL A 279 11.18 9.82 13.47
CA VAL A 279 11.51 9.21 14.76
C VAL A 279 12.90 9.63 15.22
N LYS A 280 13.02 10.11 16.46
CA LYS A 280 14.30 10.33 17.14
C LYS A 280 14.42 9.33 18.29
N LEU A 281 15.34 8.39 18.19
CA LEU A 281 15.63 7.42 19.24
C LEU A 281 16.58 8.05 20.28
N VAL A 282 16.17 8.05 21.55
CA VAL A 282 16.96 8.66 22.64
C VAL A 282 18.06 7.70 23.08
N GLY A 283 19.31 8.17 23.04
CA GLY A 283 20.47 7.37 23.41
C GLY A 283 20.95 6.42 22.31
N GLU A 284 20.34 6.48 21.13
CA GLU A 284 20.72 5.67 19.98
C GLU A 284 21.16 6.61 18.84
N GLY A 285 22.31 6.35 18.21
CA GLY A 285 22.89 7.17 17.13
C GLY A 285 22.22 7.01 15.77
N ALA A 286 20.94 6.62 15.74
CA ALA A 286 20.20 6.37 14.52
C ALA A 286 19.54 7.66 13.99
N ASP A 287 19.87 8.07 12.75
CA ASP A 287 19.13 9.13 12.06
C ASP A 287 18.05 8.52 11.15
N ASP A 288 16.84 9.08 11.23
CA ASP A 288 15.68 8.55 10.52
C ASP A 288 15.68 8.98 9.05
N ALA A 289 16.30 8.15 8.21
CA ALA A 289 16.17 8.16 6.75
C ALA A 289 14.98 7.30 6.24
N GLY A 290 14.16 6.73 7.14
CA GLY A 290 12.99 5.90 6.84
C GLY A 290 13.01 4.52 7.49
N GLY A 291 14.20 3.93 7.67
CA GLY A 291 14.34 2.63 8.33
C GLY A 291 13.88 2.66 9.80
N VAL A 292 14.23 3.71 10.54
CA VAL A 292 13.85 3.87 11.96
C VAL A 292 12.33 4.02 12.12
N PHE A 293 11.68 4.77 11.24
CA PHE A 293 10.22 4.86 11.21
C PHE A 293 9.58 3.49 10.95
N ASP A 294 10.06 2.74 9.93
CA ASP A 294 9.51 1.42 9.60
C ASP A 294 9.74 0.39 10.74
N ASP A 295 10.90 0.44 11.41
CA ASP A 295 11.25 -0.41 12.56
C ASP A 295 10.34 -0.14 13.76
N THR A 296 10.19 1.13 14.16
CA THR A 296 9.32 1.48 15.30
C THR A 296 7.84 1.16 15.04
N VAL A 297 7.36 1.31 13.81
CA VAL A 297 6.00 0.88 13.44
C VAL A 297 5.86 -0.65 13.56
N THR A 298 6.88 -1.40 13.15
CA THR A 298 6.91 -2.86 13.30
C THR A 298 6.94 -3.28 14.76
N GLU A 299 7.71 -2.60 15.61
CA GLU A 299 7.75 -2.83 17.06
C GLU A 299 6.41 -2.53 17.72
N MET A 300 5.75 -1.43 17.36
CA MET A 300 4.39 -1.12 17.82
C MET A 300 3.39 -2.22 17.47
N CYS A 301 3.46 -2.80 16.26
CA CYS A 301 2.61 -3.93 15.89
C CYS A 301 2.88 -5.17 16.77
N GLN A 302 4.16 -5.44 17.10
CA GLN A 302 4.52 -6.53 17.99
C GLN A 302 4.03 -6.31 19.42
N GLU A 303 4.13 -5.08 19.96
CA GLU A 303 3.60 -4.73 21.28
C GLU A 303 2.09 -4.98 21.40
N LEU A 304 1.34 -4.77 20.31
CA LEU A 304 -0.09 -5.06 20.24
C LEU A 304 -0.38 -6.58 20.22
N ILE A 305 0.39 -7.35 19.45
CA ILE A 305 0.20 -8.82 19.31
C ILE A 305 0.61 -9.56 20.60
N VAL A 306 1.75 -9.17 21.19
CA VAL A 306 2.28 -9.77 22.42
C VAL A 306 1.40 -9.43 23.63
N GLY A 307 0.62 -8.36 23.55
CA GLY A 307 -0.26 -7.91 24.64
C GLY A 307 0.40 -6.94 25.62
N THR A 308 1.62 -6.47 25.33
CA THR A 308 2.27 -5.38 26.08
C THR A 308 1.39 -4.13 26.10
N VAL A 309 0.67 -3.89 25.00
CA VAL A 309 -0.37 -2.86 24.88
C VAL A 309 -1.72 -3.57 24.75
N PRO A 310 -2.63 -3.46 25.73
CA PRO A 310 -3.79 -4.35 25.85
C PRO A 310 -4.97 -4.01 24.90
N LEU A 311 -4.71 -3.34 23.77
CA LEU A 311 -5.76 -2.95 22.82
C LEU A 311 -6.41 -4.13 22.09
N LEU A 312 -5.71 -5.26 22.02
CA LEU A 312 -6.15 -6.45 21.32
C LEU A 312 -6.37 -7.59 22.31
N VAL A 313 -7.40 -8.40 22.07
CA VAL A 313 -7.63 -9.69 22.72
C VAL A 313 -7.61 -10.79 21.67
N ARG A 314 -7.11 -11.97 22.03
CA ARG A 314 -7.21 -13.14 21.14
C ARG A 314 -8.68 -13.48 20.91
N THR A 315 -9.01 -13.98 19.72
CA THR A 315 -10.36 -14.51 19.48
C THR A 315 -10.66 -15.65 20.47
N PRO A 316 -11.91 -15.81 20.93
CA PRO A 316 -12.28 -16.96 21.75
C PRO A 316 -11.90 -18.32 21.12
N ASN A 317 -12.06 -18.45 19.80
CA ASN A 317 -11.57 -19.60 19.04
C ASN A 317 -10.04 -19.83 19.20
N ALA A 318 -9.22 -18.77 19.21
CA ALA A 318 -7.79 -18.87 19.48
C ALA A 318 -7.45 -19.27 20.93
N VAL A 319 -8.29 -18.89 21.89
CA VAL A 319 -8.11 -19.24 23.31
C VAL A 319 -8.49 -20.70 23.57
N ASN A 320 -9.60 -21.15 22.96
CA ASN A 320 -10.15 -22.50 23.13
C ASN A 320 -9.57 -23.53 22.16
N ASP A 321 -8.75 -23.08 21.21
CA ASP A 321 -8.16 -23.89 20.13
C ASP A 321 -9.18 -24.58 19.20
N THR A 322 -10.32 -23.93 18.97
CA THR A 322 -11.43 -24.44 18.15
C THR A 322 -11.77 -23.48 17.01
N GLY A 323 -12.53 -23.95 16.01
CA GLY A 323 -13.08 -23.10 14.95
C GLY A 323 -12.05 -22.39 14.05
N TYR A 324 -12.50 -21.33 13.38
CA TYR A 324 -11.69 -20.47 12.52
C TYR A 324 -11.04 -19.31 13.29
N SER A 325 -10.23 -18.49 12.62
CA SER A 325 -9.62 -17.28 13.18
C SER A 325 -8.76 -17.49 14.44
N ARG A 326 -8.13 -18.67 14.58
CA ARG A 326 -7.27 -19.05 15.71
C ARG A 326 -5.97 -18.25 15.81
N ASP A 327 -5.55 -17.60 14.73
CA ASP A 327 -4.37 -16.74 14.66
C ASP A 327 -4.71 -15.24 14.72
N ARG A 328 -5.98 -14.91 15.01
CA ARG A 328 -6.51 -13.54 14.91
C ARG A 328 -6.86 -12.92 16.26
N TYR A 329 -7.03 -11.60 16.21
CA TYR A 329 -7.33 -10.76 17.36
C TYR A 329 -8.59 -9.91 17.13
N LEU A 330 -9.28 -9.59 18.22
CA LEU A 330 -10.39 -8.65 18.31
C LEU A 330 -9.93 -7.38 19.06
N LEU A 331 -10.68 -6.29 18.93
CA LEU A 331 -10.44 -5.09 19.74
C LEU A 331 -10.92 -5.36 21.16
N ASN A 332 -10.16 -4.92 22.18
CA ASN A 332 -10.51 -5.16 23.57
C ASN A 332 -11.70 -4.26 24.00
N PRO A 333 -12.90 -4.81 24.23
CA PRO A 333 -14.08 -4.00 24.54
C PRO A 333 -14.03 -3.42 25.96
N ASN A 334 -13.21 -3.99 26.85
CA ASN A 334 -13.10 -3.53 28.25
C ASN A 334 -12.40 -2.17 28.39
N LEU A 335 -11.76 -1.70 27.33
CA LEU A 335 -10.95 -0.49 27.35
C LEU A 335 -11.77 0.72 26.88
N SER A 336 -12.47 1.34 27.82
CA SER A 336 -13.40 2.45 27.57
C SER A 336 -12.98 3.81 28.19
N SER A 337 -11.90 3.85 28.97
CA SER A 337 -11.40 5.10 29.56
C SER A 337 -10.97 6.11 28.48
N PRO A 338 -11.00 7.44 28.74
CA PRO A 338 -10.59 8.44 27.76
C PRO A 338 -9.17 8.22 27.21
N GLN A 339 -8.26 7.73 28.07
CA GLN A 339 -6.91 7.38 27.67
C GLN A 339 -6.89 6.20 26.69
N HIS A 340 -7.66 5.14 26.96
CA HIS A 340 -7.75 3.99 26.05
C HIS A 340 -8.40 4.36 24.72
N ILE A 341 -9.44 5.20 24.75
CA ILE A 341 -10.06 5.72 23.53
C ILE A 341 -9.05 6.50 22.69
N SER A 342 -8.17 7.29 23.34
CA SER A 342 -7.06 7.95 22.64
C SER A 342 -6.11 6.95 21.96
N TRP A 343 -5.84 5.81 22.58
CA TRP A 343 -5.01 4.74 22.00
C TRP A 343 -5.69 4.07 20.80
N PHE A 344 -7.00 3.82 20.84
CA PHE A 344 -7.75 3.33 19.67
C PHE A 344 -7.78 4.36 18.53
N LYS A 345 -7.89 5.66 18.83
CA LYS A 345 -7.73 6.72 17.82
C LYS A 345 -6.34 6.64 17.18
N PHE A 346 -5.28 6.47 17.97
CA PHE A 346 -3.94 6.31 17.42
C PHE A 346 -3.77 5.04 16.58
N LEU A 347 -4.40 3.92 16.97
CA LEU A 347 -4.47 2.72 16.13
C LEU A 347 -5.13 3.02 14.76
N GLY A 348 -6.21 3.80 14.77
CA GLY A 348 -6.84 4.31 13.54
C GLY A 348 -5.92 5.20 12.70
N VAL A 349 -5.13 6.07 13.34
CA VAL A 349 -4.10 6.87 12.66
C VAL A 349 -3.08 5.95 11.99
N LEU A 350 -2.58 4.91 12.68
CA LEU A 350 -1.66 3.94 12.08
C LEU A 350 -2.27 3.26 10.85
N PHE A 351 -3.54 2.85 10.91
CA PHE A 351 -4.22 2.25 9.75
C PHE A 351 -4.31 3.24 8.58
N GLY A 352 -4.69 4.48 8.86
CA GLY A 352 -4.72 5.53 7.84
C GLY A 352 -3.32 5.83 7.25
N VAL A 353 -2.27 5.83 8.07
CA VAL A 353 -0.89 5.99 7.63
C VAL A 353 -0.46 4.83 6.75
N ALA A 354 -0.81 3.59 7.09
CA ALA A 354 -0.51 2.41 6.28
C ALA A 354 -1.14 2.51 4.88
N VAL A 355 -2.42 2.87 4.80
CA VAL A 355 -3.14 3.08 3.53
C VAL A 355 -2.49 4.21 2.71
N ARG A 356 -2.14 5.34 3.36
CA ARG A 356 -1.60 6.52 2.68
C ARG A 356 -0.17 6.33 2.19
N THR A 357 0.69 5.74 3.02
CA THR A 357 2.11 5.52 2.72
C THR A 357 2.37 4.22 1.98
N LYS A 358 1.35 3.37 1.86
CA LYS A 358 1.43 2.03 1.26
C LYS A 358 2.42 1.11 1.99
N LYS A 359 2.63 1.37 3.29
CA LYS A 359 3.49 0.61 4.18
C LYS A 359 2.63 -0.26 5.09
N PRO A 360 2.54 -1.57 4.85
CA PRO A 360 1.57 -2.39 5.54
C PRO A 360 1.95 -2.71 6.99
N LEU A 361 0.93 -2.94 7.81
CA LEU A 361 1.05 -3.26 9.23
C LEU A 361 0.84 -4.76 9.48
N ALA A 362 1.68 -5.34 10.32
CA ALA A 362 1.53 -6.72 10.74
C ALA A 362 0.59 -6.82 11.94
N VAL A 363 -0.72 -6.60 11.73
CA VAL A 363 -1.75 -6.72 12.79
C VAL A 363 -2.84 -7.69 12.32
N PRO A 364 -2.86 -8.95 12.79
CA PRO A 364 -3.78 -9.98 12.33
C PRO A 364 -5.15 -9.85 13.01
N LEU A 365 -5.96 -8.87 12.61
CA LEU A 365 -7.32 -8.74 13.10
C LEU A 365 -8.26 -9.77 12.45
N ALA A 366 -9.32 -10.15 13.17
CA ALA A 366 -10.36 -11.03 12.66
C ALA A 366 -11.20 -10.33 11.57
N PRO A 367 -11.77 -11.07 10.59
CA PRO A 367 -12.62 -10.51 9.53
C PRO A 367 -13.76 -9.63 10.05
N LEU A 368 -14.37 -10.01 11.17
CA LEU A 368 -15.40 -9.25 11.89
C LEU A 368 -14.99 -7.78 12.13
N VAL A 369 -13.75 -7.55 12.57
CA VAL A 369 -13.26 -6.18 12.88
C VAL A 369 -13.17 -5.35 11.59
N TRP A 370 -12.70 -5.94 10.49
CA TRP A 370 -12.63 -5.25 9.21
C TRP A 370 -14.01 -4.88 8.68
N LYS A 371 -15.00 -5.78 8.83
CA LYS A 371 -16.41 -5.50 8.49
C LYS A 371 -16.93 -4.28 9.26
N LEU A 372 -16.74 -4.27 10.58
CA LEU A 372 -17.13 -3.12 11.43
C LEU A 372 -16.42 -1.83 11.00
N LEU A 373 -15.12 -1.89 10.67
CA LEU A 373 -14.35 -0.74 10.22
C LEU A 373 -14.77 -0.18 8.87
N VAL A 374 -15.35 -0.98 7.96
CA VAL A 374 -15.93 -0.49 6.69
C VAL A 374 -17.44 -0.25 6.77
N GLY A 375 -18.07 -0.50 7.92
CA GLY A 375 -19.52 -0.43 8.09
C GLY A 375 -20.29 -1.48 7.27
N GLU A 376 -19.73 -2.69 7.13
CA GLU A 376 -20.48 -3.85 6.66
C GLU A 376 -21.32 -4.42 7.82
N PRO A 377 -22.57 -4.86 7.56
CA PRO A 377 -23.35 -5.56 8.57
C PRO A 377 -22.65 -6.87 8.93
N VAL A 378 -22.65 -7.18 10.22
CA VAL A 378 -22.07 -8.40 10.79
C VAL A 378 -23.20 -9.38 11.12
N SER A 379 -22.99 -10.67 10.85
CA SER A 379 -23.97 -11.74 11.10
C SER A 379 -23.55 -12.67 12.23
N VAL A 380 -24.42 -13.62 12.58
CA VAL A 380 -24.11 -14.70 13.52
C VAL A 380 -22.95 -15.56 13.01
N ASP A 381 -22.84 -15.77 11.70
CA ASP A 381 -21.74 -16.53 11.10
C ASP A 381 -20.39 -15.85 11.36
N ASP A 382 -20.34 -14.52 11.31
CA ASP A 382 -19.13 -13.75 11.63
C ASP A 382 -18.71 -13.90 13.10
N LEU A 383 -19.68 -14.07 14.00
CA LEU A 383 -19.41 -14.39 15.40
C LEU A 383 -18.91 -15.82 15.56
N GLU A 384 -19.53 -16.79 14.88
CA GLU A 384 -19.14 -18.20 14.92
C GLU A 384 -17.71 -18.41 14.41
N ASP A 385 -17.29 -17.66 13.39
CA ASP A 385 -15.92 -17.62 12.88
C ASP A 385 -14.88 -17.14 13.91
N SER A 386 -15.32 -16.42 14.95
CA SER A 386 -14.47 -15.91 16.03
C SER A 386 -14.69 -16.61 17.38
N ASP A 387 -15.87 -17.20 17.60
CA ASP A 387 -16.34 -17.74 18.87
C ASP A 387 -17.41 -18.83 18.65
N SER A 388 -16.96 -19.95 18.09
CA SER A 388 -17.80 -21.09 17.70
C SER A 388 -18.50 -21.73 18.90
N LEU A 389 -17.78 -21.90 20.01
CA LEU A 389 -18.32 -22.50 21.24
C LEU A 389 -19.44 -21.66 21.84
N TYR A 390 -19.31 -20.34 21.86
CA TYR A 390 -20.36 -19.46 22.37
C TYR A 390 -21.65 -19.58 21.56
N ILE A 391 -21.55 -19.55 20.22
CA ILE A 391 -22.72 -19.73 19.34
C ILE A 391 -23.32 -21.13 19.52
N GLN A 392 -22.51 -22.17 19.66
CA GLN A 392 -22.98 -23.52 19.95
C GLN A 392 -23.73 -23.60 21.29
N SER A 393 -23.21 -22.97 22.34
CA SER A 393 -23.90 -22.88 23.64
C SER A 393 -25.25 -22.17 23.54
N LEU A 394 -25.32 -21.06 22.79
CA LEU A 394 -26.58 -20.34 22.58
C LEU A 394 -27.60 -21.15 21.77
N ARG A 395 -27.16 -21.89 20.74
CA ARG A 395 -28.03 -22.85 20.02
C ARG A 395 -28.55 -23.92 20.97
N GLY A 396 -27.70 -24.45 21.86
CA GLY A 396 -28.08 -25.38 22.91
C GLY A 396 -29.16 -24.83 23.86
N ILE A 397 -29.06 -23.56 24.27
CA ILE A 397 -30.07 -22.90 25.10
C ILE A 397 -31.39 -22.69 24.34
N SER A 398 -31.34 -22.26 23.07
CA SER A 398 -32.52 -22.09 22.22
C SER A 398 -33.31 -23.40 22.11
N ASP A 399 -32.60 -24.46 21.72
CA ASP A 399 -33.18 -25.72 21.29
C ASP A 399 -33.23 -26.75 22.42
N ILE A 400 -33.06 -26.30 23.67
CA ILE A 400 -32.95 -27.15 24.85
C ILE A 400 -34.14 -28.10 25.05
N HIS A 401 -35.32 -27.67 24.61
CA HIS A 401 -36.57 -28.44 24.62
C HIS A 401 -36.49 -29.72 23.75
N LEU A 402 -35.67 -29.73 22.70
CA LEU A 402 -35.43 -30.92 21.87
C LEU A 402 -34.65 -32.01 22.63
N SER A 403 -33.97 -31.64 23.71
CA SER A 403 -33.24 -32.56 24.59
C SER A 403 -34.09 -33.06 25.77
N GLY A 404 -35.41 -32.81 25.76
CA GLY A 404 -36.32 -33.24 26.82
C GLY A 404 -36.30 -32.36 28.09
N VAL A 405 -35.64 -31.19 28.04
CA VAL A 405 -35.60 -30.23 29.14
C VAL A 405 -36.91 -29.43 29.18
N THR A 406 -37.50 -29.33 30.37
CA THR A 406 -38.74 -28.63 30.66
C THR A 406 -38.46 -27.41 31.57
N GLN A 407 -39.51 -26.72 32.00
CA GLN A 407 -39.38 -25.61 32.94
C GLN A 407 -38.84 -26.06 34.30
N ASP A 408 -39.18 -27.26 34.76
CA ASP A 408 -38.87 -27.73 36.11
C ASP A 408 -37.39 -28.11 36.30
N ASN A 409 -36.75 -28.62 35.24
CA ASN A 409 -35.33 -29.03 35.26
C ASN A 409 -34.40 -28.05 34.52
N PHE A 410 -34.89 -26.89 34.09
CA PHE A 410 -34.12 -25.93 33.29
C PHE A 410 -32.83 -25.47 33.99
N HIS A 411 -32.91 -25.13 35.27
CA HIS A 411 -31.78 -24.65 36.07
C HIS A 411 -30.81 -25.76 36.49
N GLU A 412 -31.20 -27.03 36.35
CA GLU A 412 -30.27 -28.16 36.54
C GLU A 412 -29.34 -28.32 35.34
N VAL A 413 -29.82 -27.94 34.14
CA VAL A 413 -29.09 -28.08 32.87
C VAL A 413 -28.34 -26.81 32.50
N ILE A 414 -28.92 -25.63 32.73
CA ILE A 414 -28.34 -24.33 32.38
C ILE A 414 -27.79 -23.65 33.64
N PRO A 415 -26.46 -23.48 33.76
CA PRO A 415 -25.83 -22.89 34.95
C PRO A 415 -25.94 -21.36 35.02
N LEU A 416 -26.70 -20.73 34.13
CA LEU A 416 -26.90 -19.28 34.09
C LEU A 416 -28.17 -18.90 34.84
N GLU A 417 -28.03 -18.06 35.87
CA GLU A 417 -29.16 -17.61 36.69
C GLU A 417 -29.89 -16.40 36.10
N CYS A 418 -29.17 -15.52 35.40
CA CYS A 418 -29.67 -14.23 34.93
C CYS A 418 -29.17 -13.87 33.53
N PHE A 419 -29.54 -12.69 33.02
CA PHE A 419 -29.09 -12.18 31.73
C PHE A 419 -27.65 -11.65 31.80
N GLU A 420 -26.74 -12.54 32.17
CA GLU A 420 -25.29 -12.39 32.07
C GLU A 420 -24.74 -13.32 30.99
N GLY A 421 -23.67 -12.90 30.35
CA GLY A 421 -23.00 -13.66 29.30
C GLY A 421 -21.51 -13.37 29.26
N THR A 422 -20.78 -14.17 28.49
CA THR A 422 -19.32 -14.08 28.37
C THR A 422 -18.94 -13.15 27.21
N SER A 423 -18.20 -12.07 27.49
CA SER A 423 -17.60 -11.20 26.47
C SER A 423 -16.46 -11.91 25.72
N CYS A 424 -16.02 -11.40 24.56
CA CYS A 424 -14.86 -11.95 23.81
C CYS A 424 -13.57 -11.98 24.63
N SER A 425 -13.50 -11.18 25.69
CA SER A 425 -12.38 -11.13 26.63
C SER A 425 -12.42 -12.23 27.70
N GLY A 426 -13.45 -13.08 27.71
CA GLY A 426 -13.69 -14.12 28.72
C GLY A 426 -14.35 -13.62 30.01
N ARG A 427 -14.69 -12.33 30.11
CA ARG A 427 -15.35 -11.76 31.29
C ARG A 427 -16.87 -11.97 31.24
N VAL A 428 -17.43 -12.35 32.38
CA VAL A 428 -18.89 -12.41 32.58
C VAL A 428 -19.43 -11.01 32.85
N VAL A 429 -20.39 -10.58 32.04
CA VAL A 429 -20.97 -9.23 32.07
C VAL A 429 -22.48 -9.28 31.81
N PRO A 430 -23.27 -8.30 32.31
CA PRO A 430 -24.67 -8.20 31.93
C PRO A 430 -24.80 -7.88 30.44
N ILE A 431 -25.57 -8.70 29.71
CA ILE A 431 -25.77 -8.55 28.25
C ILE A 431 -26.82 -7.49 27.91
N VAL A 432 -27.62 -7.09 28.90
CA VAL A 432 -28.62 -6.02 28.82
C VAL A 432 -28.50 -5.10 30.04
N PRO A 433 -28.97 -3.84 29.96
CA PRO A 433 -29.05 -2.96 31.13
C PRO A 433 -29.85 -3.62 32.27
N GLY A 434 -29.25 -3.73 33.46
CA GLY A 434 -29.87 -4.41 34.61
C GLY A 434 -29.92 -5.94 34.51
N GLY A 435 -29.21 -6.57 33.56
CA GLY A 435 -29.28 -8.00 33.28
C GLY A 435 -29.03 -8.93 34.48
N ARG A 436 -28.24 -8.49 35.47
CA ARG A 436 -28.02 -9.21 36.74
C ARG A 436 -29.28 -9.42 37.56
N SER A 437 -30.24 -8.52 37.44
CA SER A 437 -31.51 -8.58 38.14
C SER A 437 -32.61 -9.27 37.32
N LEU A 438 -32.32 -9.65 36.06
CA LEU A 438 -33.28 -10.26 35.16
C LEU A 438 -33.03 -11.78 35.11
N PRO A 439 -33.87 -12.62 35.75
CA PRO A 439 -33.65 -14.05 35.79
C PRO A 439 -33.80 -14.68 34.40
N LEU A 440 -32.93 -15.64 34.10
CA LEU A 440 -33.06 -16.50 32.93
C LEU A 440 -34.00 -17.65 33.27
N THR A 441 -35.01 -17.87 32.44
CA THR A 441 -36.03 -18.91 32.65
C THR A 441 -36.24 -19.67 31.35
N PHE A 442 -36.84 -20.86 31.44
CA PHE A 442 -37.22 -21.64 30.26
C PHE A 442 -38.05 -20.81 29.26
N ASN A 443 -38.97 -19.98 29.74
CA ASN A 443 -39.90 -19.21 28.90
C ASN A 443 -39.24 -18.01 28.21
N ASN A 444 -38.23 -17.37 28.83
CA ASN A 444 -37.55 -16.21 28.26
C ASN A 444 -36.19 -16.54 27.60
N ARG A 445 -35.80 -17.82 27.52
CA ARG A 445 -34.51 -18.27 26.95
C ARG A 445 -34.25 -17.79 25.52
N MET A 446 -35.30 -17.68 24.69
CA MET A 446 -35.17 -17.19 23.31
C MET A 446 -34.80 -15.70 23.29
N LEU A 447 -35.40 -14.91 24.18
CA LEU A 447 -35.04 -13.50 24.36
C LEU A 447 -33.60 -13.38 24.86
N TYR A 448 -33.18 -14.22 25.80
CA TYR A 448 -31.80 -14.26 26.26
C TYR A 448 -30.83 -14.53 25.09
N VAL A 449 -31.09 -15.54 24.26
CA VAL A 449 -30.24 -15.87 23.10
C VAL A 449 -30.16 -14.69 22.12
N GLU A 450 -31.29 -14.06 21.80
CA GLU A 450 -31.32 -12.88 20.93
C GLU A 450 -30.48 -11.72 21.50
N GLN A 451 -30.65 -11.41 22.79
CA GLN A 451 -29.89 -10.35 23.46
C GLN A 451 -28.41 -10.70 23.59
N ALA A 452 -28.08 -11.96 23.81
CA ALA A 452 -26.69 -12.43 23.91
C ALA A 452 -25.97 -12.28 22.56
N ILE A 453 -26.62 -12.63 21.45
CA ILE A 453 -26.08 -12.39 20.09
C ILE A 453 -25.93 -10.89 19.85
N ARG A 454 -26.98 -10.10 20.12
CA ARG A 454 -26.96 -8.64 19.94
C ARG A 454 -25.83 -7.99 20.72
N PHE A 455 -25.63 -8.39 21.99
CA PHE A 455 -24.54 -7.93 22.82
C PHE A 455 -23.17 -8.20 22.17
N ARG A 456 -22.90 -9.44 21.74
CA ARG A 456 -21.61 -9.80 21.13
C ARG A 456 -21.36 -9.09 19.79
N LEU A 457 -22.40 -8.84 18.99
CA LEU A 457 -22.28 -8.09 17.73
C LEU A 457 -21.91 -6.61 17.95
N HIS A 458 -22.30 -6.02 19.09
CA HIS A 458 -22.15 -4.59 19.38
C HIS A 458 -21.11 -4.26 20.47
N GLU A 459 -20.47 -5.26 21.08
CA GLU A 459 -19.59 -5.04 22.24
C GLU A 459 -18.36 -4.16 21.92
N MET A 460 -17.94 -4.08 20.65
CA MET A 460 -16.76 -3.33 20.19
C MET A 460 -17.10 -1.97 19.56
N ASP A 461 -18.37 -1.55 19.53
CA ASP A 461 -18.81 -0.35 18.79
C ASP A 461 -18.04 0.91 19.19
N LEU A 462 -17.77 1.08 20.49
CA LEU A 462 -17.02 2.21 21.03
C LEU A 462 -15.58 2.24 20.50
N GLN A 463 -14.91 1.10 20.49
CA GLN A 463 -13.53 0.97 20.01
C GLN A 463 -13.46 1.15 18.49
N VAL A 464 -14.40 0.55 17.75
CA VAL A 464 -14.51 0.72 16.29
C VAL A 464 -14.73 2.18 15.92
N ALA A 465 -15.61 2.90 16.63
CA ALA A 465 -15.85 4.33 16.41
C ALA A 465 -14.57 5.15 16.62
N ALA A 466 -13.81 4.86 17.69
CA ALA A 466 -12.54 5.53 17.96
C ALA A 466 -11.47 5.25 16.88
N VAL A 467 -11.34 4.01 16.42
CA VAL A 467 -10.43 3.64 15.32
C VAL A 467 -10.85 4.37 14.02
N ARG A 468 -12.14 4.37 13.69
CA ARG A 468 -12.66 5.09 12.50
C ARG A 468 -12.43 6.60 12.58
N GLU A 469 -12.57 7.20 13.76
CA GLU A 469 -12.25 8.61 13.98
C GLU A 469 -10.76 8.87 13.70
N GLY A 470 -9.86 8.05 14.25
CA GLY A 470 -8.43 8.14 13.98
C GLY A 470 -8.06 7.97 12.50
N MET A 471 -8.71 7.03 11.80
CA MET A 471 -8.52 6.85 10.35
C MET A 471 -8.92 8.12 9.59
N SER A 472 -10.00 8.79 10.00
CA SER A 472 -10.52 10.00 9.34
C SER A 472 -9.55 11.17 9.33
N TRP A 473 -8.60 11.17 10.27
CA TRP A 473 -7.55 12.19 10.35
C TRP A 473 -6.59 12.09 9.16
N ILE A 474 -6.38 10.88 8.63
CA ILE A 474 -5.37 10.58 7.61
C ILE A 474 -5.98 10.25 6.26
N ILE A 475 -7.13 9.56 6.20
CA ILE A 475 -7.78 9.11 4.97
C ILE A 475 -9.28 9.48 4.96
N PRO A 476 -9.92 9.58 3.78
CA PRO A 476 -11.34 9.92 3.67
C PRO A 476 -12.22 8.71 4.04
N VAL A 477 -12.45 8.48 5.34
CA VAL A 477 -13.24 7.36 5.88
C VAL A 477 -14.62 7.15 5.23
N PRO A 478 -15.37 8.19 4.81
CA PRO A 478 -16.61 7.98 4.07
C PRO A 478 -16.45 7.11 2.82
N LEU A 479 -15.31 7.19 2.12
CA LEU A 479 -15.06 6.37 0.93
C LEU A 479 -14.92 4.87 1.24
N LEU A 480 -14.71 4.49 2.50
CA LEU A 480 -14.64 3.09 2.90
C LEU A 480 -15.97 2.36 2.74
N CYS A 481 -17.11 3.05 2.61
CA CYS A 481 -18.38 2.41 2.28
C CYS A 481 -18.42 1.78 0.89
N LEU A 482 -17.49 2.15 0.00
CA LEU A 482 -17.33 1.54 -1.34
C LEU A 482 -16.31 0.39 -1.32
N VAL A 483 -15.61 0.19 -0.21
CA VAL A 483 -14.49 -0.75 -0.06
C VAL A 483 -14.98 -1.98 0.71
N THR A 484 -14.64 -3.18 0.21
CA THR A 484 -14.92 -4.42 0.94
C THR A 484 -14.02 -4.54 2.17
N SER A 485 -14.49 -5.20 3.22
CA SER A 485 -13.68 -5.52 4.42
C SER A 485 -12.34 -6.17 4.08
N GLN A 486 -12.34 -7.17 3.19
CA GLN A 486 -11.12 -7.83 2.70
C GLN A 486 -10.16 -6.86 1.99
N HIS A 487 -10.68 -5.92 1.20
CA HIS A 487 -9.82 -4.95 0.53
C HIS A 487 -9.23 -3.93 1.50
N LEU A 488 -9.98 -3.52 2.54
CA LEU A 488 -9.43 -2.69 3.61
C LEU A 488 -8.29 -3.41 4.35
N GLU A 489 -8.47 -4.70 4.69
CA GLU A 489 -7.39 -5.52 5.27
C GLU A 489 -6.15 -5.51 4.37
N GLN A 490 -6.31 -5.68 3.05
CA GLN A 490 -5.18 -5.63 2.12
C GLN A 490 -4.51 -4.25 2.04
N LEU A 491 -5.27 -3.15 2.15
CA LEU A 491 -4.71 -1.80 2.14
C LEU A 491 -3.93 -1.49 3.43
N VAL A 492 -4.37 -2.02 4.57
CA VAL A 492 -3.74 -1.79 5.87
C VAL A 492 -2.61 -2.79 6.16
N CYS A 493 -2.86 -4.07 5.92
CA CYS A 493 -1.98 -5.17 6.26
C CYS A 493 -1.19 -5.72 5.07
N GLY A 494 -1.55 -5.39 3.82
CA GLY A 494 -0.82 -5.90 2.66
C GLY A 494 -1.07 -7.39 2.45
N LEU A 495 -0.09 -8.09 1.90
CA LEU A 495 -0.24 -9.51 1.60
C LEU A 495 -0.11 -10.38 2.87
N PRO A 496 -0.94 -11.43 3.02
CA PRO A 496 -0.90 -12.33 4.17
C PRO A 496 0.40 -13.15 4.22
N HIS A 497 0.99 -13.44 3.06
CA HIS A 497 2.18 -14.27 2.90
C HIS A 497 3.24 -13.57 2.04
N ILE A 498 4.52 -13.85 2.32
CA ILE A 498 5.64 -13.38 1.51
C ILE A 498 5.85 -14.35 0.34
N SER A 499 5.40 -13.97 -0.85
CA SER A 499 5.61 -14.77 -2.06
C SER A 499 6.97 -14.49 -2.68
N ILE A 500 7.81 -15.53 -2.76
CA ILE A 500 9.14 -15.46 -3.37
C ILE A 500 9.05 -15.16 -4.87
N GLN A 501 8.06 -15.75 -5.55
CA GLN A 501 7.75 -15.46 -6.96
C GLN A 501 7.48 -13.97 -7.20
N LEU A 502 6.82 -13.29 -6.24
CA LEU A 502 6.57 -11.85 -6.33
C LEU A 502 7.84 -11.03 -6.06
N LEU A 503 8.66 -11.43 -5.09
CA LEU A 503 9.96 -10.78 -4.82
C LEU A 503 10.92 -10.87 -6.00
N LYS A 504 10.98 -12.03 -6.67
CA LYS A 504 11.75 -12.24 -7.91
C LYS A 504 11.38 -11.25 -9.02
N ARG A 505 10.12 -10.80 -9.10
CA ARG A 505 9.67 -9.81 -10.11
C ARG A 505 10.10 -8.38 -9.84
N VAL A 506 10.46 -8.05 -8.60
CA VAL A 506 10.79 -6.68 -8.18
C VAL A 506 12.25 -6.52 -7.74
N VAL A 507 13.03 -7.59 -7.77
CA VAL A 507 14.45 -7.57 -7.42
C VAL A 507 15.27 -6.83 -8.49
N ARG A 508 16.37 -6.22 -8.05
CA ARG A 508 17.41 -5.66 -8.90
C ARG A 508 18.75 -6.17 -8.40
N TYR A 509 19.50 -6.82 -9.28
CA TYR A 509 20.85 -7.26 -8.99
C TYR A 509 21.85 -6.12 -9.26
N ARG A 510 22.85 -5.99 -8.39
CA ARG A 510 24.02 -5.13 -8.60
C ARG A 510 25.24 -6.03 -8.61
N GLU A 511 26.04 -5.96 -9.68
CA GLU A 511 27.26 -6.75 -9.86
C GLU A 511 27.02 -8.28 -9.90
N LEU A 512 25.76 -8.68 -10.06
CA LEU A 512 25.29 -10.05 -10.18
C LEU A 512 24.22 -10.10 -11.30
N ASP A 513 24.00 -11.28 -11.86
CA ASP A 513 22.87 -11.57 -12.74
C ASP A 513 22.07 -12.77 -12.21
N GLU A 514 20.94 -13.07 -12.85
CA GLU A 514 20.03 -14.16 -12.45
C GLU A 514 20.66 -15.56 -12.58
N SER A 515 21.68 -15.72 -13.42
CA SER A 515 22.37 -16.99 -13.64
C SER A 515 23.48 -17.24 -12.62
N HIS A 516 23.87 -16.22 -11.86
CA HIS A 516 24.93 -16.32 -10.87
C HIS A 516 24.56 -17.29 -9.74
N THR A 517 25.48 -18.19 -9.38
CA THR A 517 25.26 -19.26 -8.40
C THR A 517 24.73 -18.76 -7.05
N LEU A 518 25.31 -17.69 -6.50
CA LEU A 518 24.81 -17.04 -5.27
C LEU A 518 23.34 -16.59 -5.35
N VAL A 519 22.88 -16.14 -6.52
CA VAL A 519 21.49 -15.71 -6.73
C VAL A 519 20.56 -16.92 -6.78
N GLN A 520 20.96 -17.99 -7.46
CA GLN A 520 20.20 -19.23 -7.49
C GLN A 520 20.07 -19.82 -6.08
N TRP A 521 21.19 -19.95 -5.36
CA TRP A 521 21.19 -20.43 -3.98
C TRP A 521 20.30 -19.59 -3.08
N LEU A 522 20.37 -18.24 -3.17
CA LEU A 522 19.51 -17.33 -2.41
C LEU A 522 18.04 -17.67 -2.60
N TRP A 523 17.60 -17.79 -3.85
CA TRP A 523 16.19 -18.03 -4.14
C TRP A 523 15.72 -19.41 -3.72
N ASP A 524 16.51 -20.45 -3.98
CA ASP A 524 16.18 -21.82 -3.60
C ASP A 524 16.09 -21.94 -2.07
N THR A 525 17.01 -21.26 -1.36
CA THR A 525 16.98 -21.18 0.11
C THR A 525 15.71 -20.49 0.61
N LEU A 526 15.34 -19.35 0.03
CA LEU A 526 14.13 -18.62 0.42
C LEU A 526 12.84 -19.37 0.06
N GLU A 527 12.83 -20.16 -1.01
CA GLU A 527 11.72 -21.06 -1.35
C GLU A 527 11.60 -22.21 -0.34
N GLY A 528 12.73 -22.70 0.19
CA GLY A 528 12.75 -23.67 1.30
C GLY A 528 12.36 -23.10 2.67
N PHE A 529 12.30 -21.78 2.85
CA PHE A 529 11.90 -21.16 4.11
C PHE A 529 10.38 -21.27 4.37
N SER A 530 10.03 -21.48 5.63
CA SER A 530 8.66 -21.30 6.13
C SER A 530 8.20 -19.84 5.99
N ASN A 531 6.89 -19.59 6.01
CA ASN A 531 6.38 -18.21 5.94
C ASN A 531 6.89 -17.35 7.12
N ALA A 532 7.08 -17.94 8.31
CA ALA A 532 7.63 -17.24 9.48
C ALA A 532 9.09 -16.79 9.22
N GLU A 533 9.93 -17.68 8.69
CA GLU A 533 11.30 -17.33 8.28
C GLU A 533 11.33 -16.28 7.17
N ARG A 534 10.42 -16.34 6.20
CA ARG A 534 10.31 -15.31 5.13
C ARG A 534 9.90 -13.94 5.68
N VAL A 535 9.06 -13.89 6.71
CA VAL A 535 8.71 -12.64 7.41
C VAL A 535 9.93 -12.07 8.16
N LEU A 536 10.70 -12.92 8.85
CA LEU A 536 11.95 -12.51 9.51
C LEU A 536 12.97 -11.99 8.49
N PHE A 537 13.10 -12.67 7.36
CA PHE A 537 13.92 -12.20 6.24
C PHE A 537 13.48 -10.82 5.76
N MET A 538 12.19 -10.59 5.53
CA MET A 538 11.68 -9.27 5.13
C MET A 538 12.02 -8.18 6.16
N ARG A 539 11.90 -8.50 7.46
CA ARG A 539 12.29 -7.58 8.54
C ARG A 539 13.78 -7.27 8.49
N PHE A 540 14.62 -8.28 8.28
CA PHE A 540 16.07 -8.11 8.15
C PHE A 540 16.47 -7.19 6.99
N VAL A 541 15.87 -7.35 5.81
CA VAL A 541 16.29 -6.58 4.61
C VAL A 541 15.59 -5.23 4.44
N SER A 542 14.44 -5.01 5.08
CA SER A 542 13.60 -3.82 4.85
C SER A 542 13.08 -3.13 6.10
N GLY A 543 13.24 -3.73 7.29
CA GLY A 543 12.58 -3.28 8.51
C GLY A 543 11.07 -3.55 8.56
N ARG A 544 10.51 -4.25 7.55
CA ARG A 544 9.07 -4.50 7.41
C ARG A 544 8.76 -5.98 7.52
N SER A 545 7.63 -6.30 8.13
CA SER A 545 7.15 -7.69 8.26
C SER A 545 6.19 -8.13 7.14
N ARG A 546 5.73 -7.20 6.29
CA ARG A 546 4.74 -7.48 5.23
C ARG A 546 5.05 -6.72 3.93
N LEU A 547 4.62 -7.29 2.81
CA LEU A 547 4.67 -6.68 1.48
C LEU A 547 3.37 -5.96 1.14
N PRO A 548 3.41 -4.84 0.39
CA PRO A 548 2.20 -4.18 -0.11
C PRO A 548 1.35 -5.12 -0.98
N ALA A 549 0.03 -4.91 -0.99
CA ALA A 549 -0.89 -5.68 -1.82
C ALA A 549 -0.61 -5.52 -3.32
N ASN A 550 -0.13 -4.34 -3.74
CA ASN A 550 0.33 -4.07 -5.09
C ASN A 550 1.84 -3.84 -5.09
N LEU A 551 2.59 -4.65 -5.83
CA LEU A 551 4.06 -4.54 -5.87
C LEU A 551 4.57 -3.23 -6.49
N ALA A 552 3.77 -2.56 -7.32
CA ALA A 552 4.09 -1.23 -7.84
C ALA A 552 4.16 -0.16 -6.74
N ASP A 553 3.63 -0.46 -5.56
CA ASP A 553 3.63 0.45 -4.40
C ASP A 553 4.91 0.36 -3.57
N LEU A 554 5.85 -0.53 -3.92
CA LEU A 554 7.17 -0.56 -3.31
C LEU A 554 7.94 0.72 -3.66
N SER A 555 8.19 1.55 -2.65
CA SER A 555 8.96 2.79 -2.78
C SER A 555 10.37 2.58 -3.35
N GLN A 556 10.95 1.40 -3.10
CA GLN A 556 12.25 0.97 -3.58
C GLN A 556 12.16 -0.49 -4.00
N ARG A 557 12.88 -0.84 -5.07
CA ARG A 557 13.04 -2.23 -5.49
C ARG A 557 13.97 -2.97 -4.53
N PHE A 558 13.72 -4.25 -4.31
CA PHE A 558 14.60 -5.11 -3.52
C PHE A 558 15.95 -5.23 -4.23
N GLN A 559 17.06 -4.99 -3.54
CA GLN A 559 18.39 -5.01 -4.15
C GLN A 559 19.23 -6.13 -3.58
N VAL A 560 19.84 -6.93 -4.45
CA VAL A 560 20.81 -7.97 -4.06
C VAL A 560 22.16 -7.60 -4.65
N MET A 561 23.18 -7.56 -3.80
CA MET A 561 24.54 -7.24 -4.22
C MET A 561 25.54 -8.21 -3.60
N LYS A 562 26.60 -8.49 -4.36
CA LYS A 562 27.77 -9.18 -3.84
C LYS A 562 28.60 -8.21 -3.00
N VAL A 563 29.27 -8.72 -1.97
CA VAL A 563 30.29 -7.97 -1.23
C VAL A 563 31.56 -8.81 -1.11
N ASP A 564 32.70 -8.16 -1.31
CA ASP A 564 34.00 -8.79 -1.11
C ASP A 564 34.32 -8.82 0.39
N ARG A 565 33.88 -9.90 1.03
CA ARG A 565 34.14 -10.22 2.44
C ARG A 565 34.68 -11.64 2.55
N ALA A 566 35.14 -12.00 3.75
CA ALA A 566 35.56 -13.36 4.05
C ALA A 566 34.49 -14.38 3.63
N MET A 567 34.95 -15.49 3.04
CA MET A 567 34.13 -16.61 2.64
C MET A 567 33.33 -17.14 3.82
N ASP A 568 32.07 -17.50 3.58
CA ASP A 568 31.11 -17.97 4.57
C ASP A 568 30.79 -16.99 5.71
N GLY A 569 31.04 -15.69 5.47
CA GLY A 569 30.63 -14.62 6.37
C GLY A 569 29.12 -14.46 6.49
N LEU A 570 28.67 -13.67 7.47
CA LEU A 570 27.24 -13.36 7.62
C LEU A 570 26.78 -12.36 6.54
N PRO A 571 25.55 -12.53 6.00
CA PRO A 571 24.96 -11.53 5.13
C PRO A 571 24.69 -10.25 5.92
N THR A 572 24.69 -9.11 5.24
CA THR A 572 24.33 -7.82 5.85
C THR A 572 23.22 -7.15 5.06
N ALA A 573 22.47 -6.26 5.72
CA ALA A 573 21.37 -5.55 5.10
C ALA A 573 21.47 -4.04 5.35
N GLN A 574 20.99 -3.26 4.38
CA GLN A 574 20.73 -1.83 4.55
C GLN A 574 19.24 -1.60 4.38
N THR A 575 18.52 -1.58 5.51
CA THR A 575 17.05 -1.51 5.55
C THR A 575 16.52 -0.23 4.90
N CYS A 576 17.22 0.91 5.07
CA CYS A 576 16.88 2.19 4.42
C CYS A 576 16.86 2.14 2.88
N PHE A 577 17.57 1.18 2.28
CA PHE A 577 17.69 1.02 0.82
C PHE A 577 17.06 -0.28 0.30
N PHE A 578 16.40 -1.04 1.18
CA PHE A 578 15.86 -2.37 0.89
C PHE A 578 16.88 -3.27 0.19
N GLN A 579 18.08 -3.35 0.76
CA GLN A 579 19.25 -3.95 0.13
C GLN A 579 19.84 -5.08 0.98
N LEU A 580 20.12 -6.22 0.33
CA LEU A 580 20.81 -7.38 0.86
C LEU A 580 22.21 -7.48 0.25
N ARG A 581 23.22 -7.64 1.11
CA ARG A 581 24.63 -7.81 0.77
C ARG A 581 25.06 -9.24 1.11
N LEU A 582 25.45 -9.98 0.07
CA LEU A 582 25.85 -11.38 0.18
C LEU A 582 27.37 -11.52 0.04
N PRO A 583 28.07 -12.08 1.06
CA PRO A 583 29.44 -12.54 0.90
C PRO A 583 29.50 -13.80 0.00
N PRO A 584 30.69 -14.21 -0.46
CA PRO A 584 30.86 -15.50 -1.11
C PRO A 584 30.64 -16.66 -0.11
N TYR A 585 30.05 -17.76 -0.57
CA TYR A 585 29.79 -18.96 0.24
C TYR A 585 30.38 -20.21 -0.43
N SER A 586 30.77 -21.19 0.39
CA SER A 586 31.31 -22.48 -0.04
C SER A 586 30.25 -23.40 -0.61
N SER A 587 29.02 -23.33 -0.09
CA SER A 587 27.88 -24.12 -0.54
C SER A 587 26.55 -23.44 -0.22
N GLN A 588 25.47 -23.96 -0.81
CA GLN A 588 24.11 -23.49 -0.54
C GLN A 588 23.70 -23.71 0.92
N GLU A 589 24.10 -24.83 1.52
CA GLU A 589 23.77 -25.19 2.91
C GLU A 589 24.36 -24.18 3.87
N VAL A 590 25.63 -23.79 3.66
CA VAL A 590 26.30 -22.78 4.48
C VAL A 590 25.62 -21.42 4.32
N MET A 591 25.28 -21.02 3.09
CA MET A 591 24.52 -19.79 2.86
C MET A 591 23.17 -19.81 3.60
N ALA A 592 22.45 -20.94 3.54
CA ALA A 592 21.16 -21.10 4.21
C ALA A 592 21.29 -21.03 5.74
N GLU A 593 22.31 -21.65 6.32
CA GLU A 593 22.62 -21.57 7.75
C GLU A 593 22.95 -20.14 8.18
N ARG A 594 23.85 -19.47 7.46
CA ARG A 594 24.26 -18.08 7.75
C ARG A 594 23.11 -17.10 7.60
N LEU A 595 22.25 -17.29 6.60
CA LEU A 595 21.05 -16.48 6.40
C LEU A 595 20.03 -16.70 7.52
N ARG A 596 19.75 -17.96 7.90
CA ARG A 596 18.89 -18.26 9.06
C ARG A 596 19.43 -17.68 10.35
N TYR A 597 20.75 -17.74 10.56
CA TYR A 597 21.38 -17.13 11.72
C TYR A 597 21.16 -15.61 11.73
N ALA A 598 21.41 -14.92 10.61
CA ALA A 598 21.26 -13.47 10.52
C ALA A 598 19.81 -13.02 10.79
N ILE A 599 18.81 -13.65 10.17
CA ILE A 599 17.40 -13.23 10.31
C ILE A 599 16.84 -13.50 11.72
N ASN A 600 17.40 -14.47 12.46
CA ASN A 600 16.94 -14.80 13.81
C ASN A 600 17.59 -13.93 14.90
N ASN A 601 18.83 -13.50 14.68
CA ASN A 601 19.64 -12.77 15.66
C ASN A 601 19.62 -11.24 15.46
N CYS A 602 19.43 -10.75 14.24
CA CYS A 602 19.33 -9.30 13.96
C CYS A 602 17.88 -8.82 14.07
N ARG A 603 17.38 -8.66 15.31
CA ARG A 603 15.98 -8.30 15.59
C ARG A 603 15.67 -6.80 15.57
N SER A 604 16.69 -5.94 15.67
CA SER A 604 16.58 -4.47 15.64
C SER A 604 17.67 -3.86 14.75
N ILE A 605 17.44 -2.64 14.23
CA ILE A 605 18.46 -1.90 13.46
C ILE A 605 19.64 -1.61 14.40
N ASP A 606 20.80 -2.19 14.10
CA ASP A 606 22.03 -2.02 14.88
C ASP A 606 22.90 -0.89 14.31
N MET A 607 23.73 -0.29 15.18
CA MET A 607 24.47 0.95 14.96
C MET A 607 25.60 0.82 13.94
N ASP A 608 25.67 1.73 12.96
CA ASP A 608 26.90 1.96 12.19
C ASP A 608 27.89 2.75 13.07
N ASN A 609 29.09 2.20 13.32
CA ASN A 609 30.18 2.83 14.08
C ASN A 609 30.51 4.28 13.64
N TYR A 610 30.17 4.65 12.41
CA TYR A 610 30.37 5.98 11.83
C TYR A 610 29.52 7.08 12.52
N MET A 611 28.36 6.74 13.11
CA MET A 611 27.45 7.72 13.72
C MET A 611 27.76 8.02 15.20
N LEU A 612 28.54 7.16 15.87
CA LEU A 612 28.98 7.38 17.26
C LEU A 612 29.88 8.61 17.40
N ALA A 613 30.73 8.86 16.41
CA ALA A 613 31.66 9.99 16.41
C ALA A 613 30.98 11.37 16.24
N ARG A 614 29.70 11.39 15.83
CA ARG A 614 29.00 12.64 15.46
C ARG A 614 28.03 13.16 16.52
N ASN A 615 27.59 12.29 17.43
CA ASN A 615 26.59 12.62 18.46
C ASN A 615 27.17 12.73 19.89
N THR A 616 28.49 12.64 20.06
CA THR A 616 29.16 12.92 21.34
C THR A 616 29.25 14.41 21.67
N ASP A 617 28.92 15.30 20.74
CA ASP A 617 28.93 16.74 20.99
C ASP A 617 27.51 17.34 21.02
N LEU A 618 27.20 17.94 22.17
CA LEU A 618 26.18 18.94 22.50
C LEU A 618 24.89 18.48 23.22
N GLY A 619 24.86 18.73 24.53
CA GLY A 619 23.75 19.41 25.20
C GLY A 619 23.09 18.66 26.38
N GLN A 620 23.50 19.00 27.60
CA GLN A 620 22.70 18.75 28.81
C GLN A 620 21.34 19.45 28.68
N ALA A 621 20.24 18.69 28.69
CA ALA A 621 18.89 19.23 28.87
C ALA A 621 18.40 18.80 30.27
N SER A 622 17.93 19.78 31.05
CA SER A 622 17.54 19.63 32.46
C SER A 622 16.28 18.75 32.64
N ASP A 623 16.26 18.01 33.74
CA ASP A 623 15.30 16.95 34.09
C ASP A 623 13.89 17.43 34.53
N ASP A 624 13.55 18.72 34.44
CA ASP A 624 12.38 19.29 35.13
C ASP A 624 11.07 19.43 34.31
N GLU A 625 10.91 18.75 33.18
CA GLU A 625 9.59 18.66 32.51
C GLU A 625 9.32 17.28 31.88
N TYR A 626 8.89 16.25 32.65
CA TYR A 626 8.46 14.95 32.06
C TYR A 626 7.34 14.18 32.75
#